data_AF-A0A817NVY8-F1
#
_entry.id   AF-A0A817NVY8-F1
#
_cell.length_a   1.000
_cell.length_b   1.000
_cell.length_c   1.000
_cell.angle_alpha   90.00
_cell.angle_beta   90.00
_cell.angle_gamma   90.00
#
_symmetry.space_group_name_H-M   'P 1'
#
loop_
_entity.id
_entity.type
_entity.pdbx_description
1 polymer ?
#
loop_
_entity_poly.entity_id
_entity_poly.type
_entity_poly.pdbx_seq_one_letter_code
_entity_poly.pdbx_strand_id
1 'polypeptide(L)'
;MLIGQIILIMISYIPNTIQRIYLVLTLDFEKSPLRLRIEIFSGEVTFIMTTFQSSLSFYIYATIGGTLFRQTLKRLLRHMFNKKYSVKRQRYETKFQTSSCAFLPSDE
;
A
#
# COMPACT_ATOMS: atom_id res chain seq x y z
N MET A 1 -13.23 18.89 6.67
CA MET A 1 -12.28 17.79 6.38
C MET A 1 -12.69 16.47 7.02
N LEU A 2 -12.88 16.44 8.34
CA LEU A 2 -13.45 15.29 9.07
C LEU A 2 -14.81 14.87 8.52
N ILE A 3 -15.68 15.83 8.22
CA ILE A 3 -16.98 15.61 7.60
C ILE A 3 -16.87 14.90 6.24
N GLY A 4 -15.87 15.26 5.42
CA GLY A 4 -15.64 14.62 4.13
C GLY A 4 -15.19 13.17 4.27
N GLN A 5 -14.33 12.87 5.24
CA GLN A 5 -13.95 11.50 5.59
C GLN A 5 -15.15 10.70 6.10
N ILE A 6 -15.96 11.29 6.98
CA ILE A 6 -17.18 10.64 7.51
C ILE A 6 -18.14 10.32 6.35
N ILE A 7 -18.36 11.25 5.43
CA ILE A 7 -19.22 11.02 4.25
C ILE A 7 -18.65 9.88 3.38
N LEU A 8 -17.34 9.88 3.13
CA LEU A 8 -16.68 8.84 2.33
C LEU A 8 -16.76 7.46 2.98
N ILE A 9 -16.54 7.40 4.30
CA ILE A 9 -16.70 6.18 5.09
C ILE A 9 -18.16 5.71 5.00
N MET A 10 -19.13 6.59 5.20
CA MET A 10 -20.55 6.24 5.15
C MET A 10 -20.98 5.70 3.78
N ILE A 11 -20.57 6.36 2.68
CA ILE A 11 -20.87 5.91 1.31
C ILE A 11 -20.27 4.53 1.02
N SER A 12 -19.09 4.22 1.55
CA SER A 12 -18.46 2.91 1.34
C SER A 12 -19.00 1.83 2.28
N TYR A 13 -19.37 2.16 3.52
CA TYR A 13 -19.73 1.19 4.55
C TYR A 13 -21.20 0.76 4.51
N ILE A 14 -22.10 1.69 4.17
CA ILE A 14 -23.55 1.42 4.11
C ILE A 14 -23.88 0.33 3.08
N PRO A 15 -23.40 0.41 1.81
CA PRO A 15 -23.71 -0.62 0.80
C PRO A 15 -23.19 -1.99 1.20
N ASN A 16 -21.97 -2.03 1.76
CA ASN A 16 -21.34 -3.27 2.23
C ASN A 16 -22.19 -3.93 3.34
N THR A 17 -22.63 -3.13 4.31
CA THR A 17 -23.43 -3.62 5.44
C THR A 17 -24.79 -4.14 4.98
N ILE A 18 -25.47 -3.39 4.10
CA ILE A 18 -26.76 -3.82 3.51
C ILE A 18 -26.60 -5.13 2.74
N GLN A 19 -25.57 -5.24 1.89
CA GLN A 19 -25.30 -6.47 1.14
C GLN A 19 -25.05 -7.65 2.07
N ARG A 20 -24.28 -7.45 3.15
CA ARG A 20 -23.95 -8.52 4.11
C ARG A 20 -25.18 -9.00 4.89
N ILE A 21 -26.03 -8.06 5.32
CA ILE A 21 -27.32 -8.38 5.96
C ILE A 21 -28.21 -9.14 4.99
N TYR A 22 -28.30 -8.70 3.73
CA TYR A 22 -29.08 -9.38 2.69
C TYR A 22 -28.58 -10.81 2.44
N LEU A 23 -27.26 -11.00 2.36
CA LEU A 23 -26.61 -12.31 2.23
C LEU A 23 -27.00 -13.27 3.36
N VAL A 24 -26.97 -12.79 4.60
CA VAL A 24 -27.32 -13.58 5.79
C VAL A 24 -28.80 -13.90 5.82
N LEU A 25 -29.68 -12.94 5.52
CA LEU A 25 -31.13 -13.13 5.52
C LEU A 25 -31.61 -14.05 4.40
N THR A 26 -30.84 -14.17 3.32
CA THR A 26 -31.25 -14.91 2.11
C THR A 26 -30.47 -16.20 1.90
N LEU A 27 -29.80 -16.68 2.95
CA LEU A 27 -28.92 -17.84 2.90
C LEU A 27 -29.68 -19.14 2.59
N ASP A 28 -30.90 -19.28 3.13
CA ASP A 28 -31.74 -20.48 2.97
C ASP A 28 -32.71 -20.41 1.77
N PHE A 29 -32.70 -19.32 1.00
CA PHE A 29 -33.57 -19.18 -0.16
C PHE A 29 -32.90 -19.72 -1.41
N GLU A 30 -33.62 -20.50 -2.21
CA GLU A 30 -33.16 -20.88 -3.54
C GLU A 30 -32.90 -19.63 -4.40
N LYS A 31 -31.66 -19.49 -4.87
CA LYS A 31 -31.21 -18.33 -5.64
C LYS A 31 -31.30 -18.64 -7.13
N SER A 32 -32.09 -17.84 -7.85
CA SER A 32 -32.05 -17.84 -9.31
C SER A 32 -30.63 -17.55 -9.82
N PRO A 33 -30.19 -18.14 -10.95
CA PRO A 33 -28.87 -17.91 -11.52
C PRO A 33 -28.59 -16.42 -11.83
N LEU A 34 -29.62 -15.64 -12.17
CA LEU A 34 -29.50 -14.18 -12.33
C LEU A 34 -29.20 -13.48 -11.01
N ARG A 35 -29.89 -13.89 -9.93
CA ARG A 35 -29.70 -13.34 -8.59
C ARG A 35 -28.30 -13.62 -8.07
N LEU A 36 -27.79 -14.83 -8.30
CA LEU A 36 -26.43 -15.23 -7.95
C LEU A 36 -25.39 -14.35 -8.65
N ARG A 37 -25.55 -14.07 -9.95
CA ARG A 37 -24.63 -13.20 -10.70
C ARG A 37 -24.64 -11.77 -10.19
N ILE A 38 -25.81 -11.22 -9.87
CA ILE A 38 -25.94 -9.86 -9.31
C ILE A 38 -25.24 -9.78 -7.94
N GLU A 39 -25.39 -10.81 -7.12
CA GLU A 39 -24.79 -10.88 -5.78
C GLU A 39 -23.25 -10.96 -5.85
N ILE A 40 -22.71 -11.77 -6.75
CA ILE A 40 -21.26 -11.85 -7.01
C ILE A 40 -20.74 -10.49 -7.51
N PHE A 41 -21.41 -9.89 -8.50
CA PHE A 41 -21.03 -8.58 -9.03
C PHE A 41 -21.05 -7.50 -7.93
N SER A 42 -22.09 -7.47 -7.11
CA SER A 42 -22.17 -6.55 -5.97
C SER A 42 -21.00 -6.77 -5.00
N GLY A 43 -20.64 -8.03 -4.73
CA GLY A 43 -19.51 -8.38 -3.87
C GLY A 43 -18.18 -7.84 -4.39
N GLU A 44 -17.93 -7.98 -5.68
CA GLU A 44 -16.73 -7.43 -6.35
C GLU A 44 -16.68 -5.90 -6.28
N VAL A 45 -17.80 -5.22 -6.54
CA VAL A 45 -17.89 -3.75 -6.43
C VAL A 45 -17.60 -3.30 -4.99
N THR A 46 -18.17 -3.98 -4.01
CA THR A 46 -17.90 -3.70 -2.59
C THR A 46 -16.43 -3.93 -2.23
N PHE A 47 -15.82 -5.00 -2.74
CA PHE A 47 -14.40 -5.27 -2.52
C PHE A 47 -13.50 -4.15 -3.07
N ILE A 48 -13.78 -3.69 -4.29
CA ILE A 48 -13.07 -2.55 -4.91
C ILE A 48 -13.24 -1.28 -4.08
N MET A 49 -14.47 -0.97 -3.65
CA MET A 49 -14.77 0.19 -2.80
C MET A 49 -14.01 0.16 -1.47
N THR A 50 -13.93 -1.00 -0.83
CA THR A 50 -13.24 -1.16 0.46
C THR A 50 -11.73 -1.01 0.31
N THR A 51 -11.17 -1.53 -0.80
CA THR A 51 -9.75 -1.39 -1.15
C THR A 51 -9.40 0.07 -1.46
N PHE A 52 -10.27 0.76 -2.19
CA PHE A 52 -10.12 2.17 -2.49
C PHE A 52 -10.19 3.03 -1.22
N GLN A 53 -11.12 2.75 -0.31
CA GLN A 53 -11.25 3.45 0.98
C GLN A 53 -9.99 3.31 1.84
N SER A 54 -9.40 2.11 1.89
CA SER A 54 -8.15 1.85 2.62
C SER A 54 -6.99 2.68 2.06
N SER A 55 -6.91 2.76 0.73
CA SER A 55 -5.90 3.56 0.02
C SER A 55 -6.12 5.06 0.21
N LEU A 56 -7.38 5.50 0.21
CA LEU A 56 -7.76 6.90 0.39
C LEU A 56 -7.48 7.37 1.82
N SER A 57 -7.67 6.51 2.82
CA SER A 57 -7.36 6.83 4.22
C SER A 57 -5.87 7.14 4.41
N PHE A 58 -4.99 6.38 3.76
CA PHE A 58 -3.56 6.69 3.69
C PHE A 58 -3.31 8.02 2.97
N TYR A 59 -3.96 8.25 1.83
CA TYR A 59 -3.79 9.49 1.08
C TYR A 59 -4.25 10.71 1.89
N ILE A 60 -5.33 10.61 2.65
CA ILE A 60 -5.80 11.70 3.50
C ILE A 60 -4.81 11.91 4.67
N TYR A 61 -4.30 10.85 5.30
CA TYR A 61 -3.25 11.02 6.32
C TYR A 61 -1.95 11.62 5.77
N ALA A 62 -1.50 11.15 4.61
CA ALA A 62 -0.25 11.56 4.00
C ALA A 62 -0.31 12.96 3.36
N THR A 63 -1.45 13.29 2.76
CA THR A 63 -1.62 14.50 1.96
C THR A 63 -2.22 15.64 2.78
N ILE A 64 -3.19 15.33 3.63
CA ILE A 64 -3.98 16.30 4.39
C ILE A 64 -3.53 16.38 5.87
N GLY A 65 -3.08 15.26 6.46
CA GLY A 65 -2.80 15.14 7.89
C GLY A 65 -1.42 15.59 8.40
N GLY A 66 -0.43 15.93 7.58
CA GLY A 66 0.87 16.23 8.20
C GLY A 66 1.99 16.77 7.34
N THR A 67 2.32 18.04 7.57
CA THR A 67 3.72 18.49 7.52
C THR A 67 4.62 17.54 8.32
N LEU A 68 4.19 17.08 9.50
CA LEU A 68 4.90 16.09 10.31
C LEU A 68 5.06 14.73 9.61
N PHE A 69 3.98 14.15 9.06
CA PHE A 69 4.07 12.89 8.34
C PHE A 69 5.00 12.99 7.12
N ARG A 70 4.86 14.07 6.33
CA ARG A 70 5.71 14.32 5.16
C ARG A 70 7.18 14.54 5.54
N GLN A 71 7.45 15.23 6.64
CA GLN A 71 8.81 15.43 7.16
C GLN A 71 9.43 14.12 7.62
N THR A 72 8.69 13.31 8.37
CA THR A 72 9.15 11.99 8.84
C THR A 72 9.39 11.05 7.66
N LEU A 73 8.48 11.00 6.69
CA LEU A 73 8.62 10.19 5.49
C LEU A 73 9.83 10.61 4.65
N LYS A 74 10.04 11.91 4.45
CA LYS A 74 11.24 12.43 3.77
C LYS A 74 12.51 12.03 4.50
N ARG A 75 12.54 12.12 5.84
CA ARG A 75 13.71 11.75 6.65
C ARG A 75 14.04 10.26 6.53
N LEU A 76 13.01 9.42 6.56
CA LEU A 76 13.14 7.96 6.45
C LEU A 76 13.64 7.54 5.04
N LEU A 77 13.04 8.11 3.99
CA LEU A 77 13.47 7.88 2.61
C LEU A 77 14.89 8.36 2.38
N ARG A 78 15.26 9.56 2.86
CA ARG A 78 16.63 10.09 2.72
C ARG A 78 17.66 9.15 3.35
N HIS A 79 17.36 8.58 4.52
CA HIS A 79 18.24 7.58 5.13
C HIS A 79 18.36 6.29 4.32
N MET A 80 17.26 5.79 3.78
CA MET A 80 17.26 4.59 2.93
C MET A 80 18.09 4.79 1.65
N PHE A 81 17.92 5.93 0.98
CA PHE A 81 18.72 6.26 -0.21
C PHE A 81 20.19 6.45 0.15
N ASN A 82 20.53 7.25 1.16
CA ASN A 82 21.92 7.46 1.58
C ASN A 82 22.60 6.16 2.03
N LYS A 83 21.89 5.25 2.71
CA LYS A 83 22.42 3.94 3.11
C LYS A 83 22.69 3.05 1.90
N LYS A 84 21.84 3.12 0.87
CA LYS A 84 22.06 2.38 -0.39
C LYS A 84 23.23 2.93 -1.19
N TYR A 85 23.43 4.25 -1.18
CA TYR A 85 24.60 4.90 -1.80
C TYR A 85 25.90 4.62 -1.04
N SER A 86 25.89 4.62 0.29
CA SER A 86 27.10 4.32 1.09
C SER A 86 27.55 2.87 0.93
N VAL A 87 26.61 1.92 0.91
CA VAL A 87 26.92 0.49 0.69
C VAL A 87 27.43 0.24 -0.73
N LYS A 88 26.86 0.90 -1.74
CA LYS A 88 27.40 0.81 -3.11
C LYS A 88 28.83 1.37 -3.17
N ARG A 89 29.08 2.54 -2.59
CA ARG A 89 30.41 3.18 -2.58
C ARG A 89 31.47 2.31 -1.91
N GLN A 90 31.18 1.75 -0.73
CA GLN A 90 32.10 0.82 -0.05
C GLN A 90 32.41 -0.42 -0.89
N ARG A 91 31.45 -0.91 -1.70
CA ARG A 91 31.64 -2.06 -2.60
C ARG A 91 32.52 -1.75 -3.82
N TYR A 92 32.50 -0.50 -4.30
CA TYR A 92 33.41 -0.05 -5.37
C TYR A 92 34.82 0.18 -4.83
N GLU A 93 34.95 0.79 -3.65
CA GLU A 93 36.25 1.03 -3.00
C GLU A 93 36.96 -0.29 -2.62
N THR A 94 36.24 -1.28 -2.09
CA THR A 94 36.81 -2.62 -1.82
C THR A 94 37.24 -3.36 -3.08
N LYS A 95 36.47 -3.28 -4.18
CA LYS A 95 36.88 -3.87 -5.46
C LYS A 95 38.14 -3.22 -6.02
N PHE A 96 38.24 -1.89 -5.97
CA PHE A 96 39.45 -1.18 -6.40
C PHE A 96 40.67 -1.58 -5.56
N GLN A 97 40.53 -1.69 -4.24
CA GLN A 97 41.64 -2.09 -3.36
C GLN A 97 42.12 -3.52 -3.63
N THR A 98 41.21 -4.47 -3.84
CA THR A 98 41.58 -5.86 -4.19
C THR A 98 42.20 -5.98 -5.58
N SER A 99 41.81 -5.13 -6.54
CA SER A 99 42.41 -5.12 -7.88
C SER A 99 43.79 -4.46 -7.89
N SER A 100 44.04 -3.45 -7.04
CA SER A 100 45.36 -2.83 -6.89
C SER A 100 46.36 -3.69 -6.13
N CYS A 101 45.92 -4.56 -5.21
CA CYS A 101 46.81 -5.50 -4.50
C CYS A 101 47.20 -6.74 -5.33
N ALA A 102 46.57 -7.00 -6.47
CA ALA A 102 46.86 -8.15 -7.33
C ALA A 102 47.97 -7.91 -8.39
N PHE A 103 48.62 -6.73 -8.36
CA PHE A 103 49.61 -6.27 -9.35
C PHE A 103 50.98 -5.96 -8.71
N LEU A 104 51.45 -6.80 -7.79
CA LEU A 104 52.87 -6.84 -7.45
C LEU A 104 53.45 -8.14 -8.03
N PRO A 105 54.27 -8.06 -9.10
CA PRO A 105 55.06 -9.21 -9.51
C PRO A 105 56.05 -9.51 -8.38
N SER A 106 56.06 -10.77 -7.96
CA SER A 106 57.10 -11.33 -7.09
C SER A 106 58.39 -11.42 -7.90
N ASP A 107 59.18 -10.35 -7.89
CA ASP A 107 60.57 -10.38 -8.32
C ASP A 107 61.42 -10.86 -7.13
N GLU A 108 61.62 -12.18 -7.06
CA GLU A 108 62.79 -12.85 -6.48
C GLU A 108 63.15 -14.07 -7.33
#